data_AF-A0A142X7Z2-F1
#
_entry.id   AF-A0A142X7Z2-F1
#
_cell.length_a   1.000
_cell.length_b   1.000
_cell.length_c   1.000
_cell.angle_alpha   90.00
_cell.angle_beta   90.00
_cell.angle_gamma   90.00
#
_symmetry.space_group_name_H-M   'P 1'
#
loop_
_entity.id
_entity.type
_entity.pdbx_description
1 polymer ?
#
loop_
_entity_poly.entity_id
_entity_poly.type
_entity_poly.pdbx_seq_one_letter_code
_entity_poly.pdbx_strand_id
1 'polypeptide(L)' 'MSLNTWIGLFLLTSLFWAWLLFLGGARWLEGSWLIAFIVDFSAMEWTADGIRLFAMLMWILETIWFGIGLFVPEVRFWP' A
#
# COMPACT_ATOMS: atom_id res chain seq x y z
N MET A 1 -6.20 4.15 16.92
CA MET A 1 -5.06 3.24 17.17
C MET A 1 -4.01 3.93 18.05
N SER A 2 -3.15 3.20 18.78
CA SER A 2 -2.02 3.84 19.51
C SER A 2 -1.03 4.48 18.52
N LEU A 3 -0.31 5.53 18.93
CA LEU A 3 0.65 6.21 18.03
C LEU A 3 1.77 5.28 17.57
N ASN A 4 2.30 4.43 18.46
CA ASN A 4 3.36 3.49 18.11
C ASN A 4 2.86 2.42 17.12
N THR A 5 1.64 1.94 17.33
CA THR A 5 1.01 1.00 16.39
C THR A 5 0.75 1.67 15.04
N TRP A 6 0.36 2.95 15.03
CA TRP A 6 0.19 3.76 13.82
C TRP A 6 1.45 3.92 13.00
N ILE A 7 2.55 4.29 13.65
CA ILE A 7 3.86 4.38 13.03
C ILE A 7 4.30 2.99 12.52
N GLY A 8 4.13 1.95 13.34
CA GLY A 8 4.47 0.58 12.94
C GLY A 8 3.70 0.10 11.71
N LEU A 9 2.40 0.37 11.65
CA LEU A 9 1.57 0.04 10.49
C LEU A 9 2.05 0.76 9.24
N PHE A 10 2.23 2.08 9.30
CA PHE A 10 2.70 2.89 8.17
C PHE A 10 4.08 2.46 7.65
N LEU A 11 4.98 2.03 8.55
CA LEU A 11 6.28 1.52 8.14
C LEU A 11 6.16 0.17 7.40
N LEU A 12 5.32 -0.74 7.89
CA LEU A 12 5.10 -2.04 7.26
C LEU A 12 4.46 -1.91 5.88
N THR A 13 3.43 -1.08 5.75
CA THR A 13 2.78 -0.81 4.46
C THR A 13 3.71 -0.06 3.51
N SER A 14 4.48 0.91 3.99
CA SER A 14 5.49 1.59 3.18
C SER A 14 6.56 0.65 2.65
N LEU A 15 7.00 -0.33 3.45
CA LEU A 15 7.93 -1.37 2.99
C LEU A 15 7.31 -2.24 1.90
N PHE A 16 6.02 -2.58 2.05
CA PHE A 16 5.28 -3.32 1.03
C PHE A 16 5.18 -2.53 -0.28
N TRP A 17 4.80 -1.24 -0.24
CA TRP A 17 4.75 -0.39 -1.42
C TRP A 17 6.14 -0.21 -2.06
N ALA A 18 7.17 0.00 -1.25
CA ALA A 18 8.55 0.11 -1.73
C ALA A 18 9.03 -1.18 -2.40
N TRP A 19 8.63 -2.35 -1.88
CA TRP A 19 8.94 -3.63 -2.50
C TRP A 19 8.29 -3.76 -3.89
N LEU A 20 7.02 -3.35 -4.02
CA LEU A 20 6.32 -3.33 -5.31
C LEU A 20 6.98 -2.40 -6.33
N LEU A 21 7.36 -1.19 -5.90
CA LEU A 21 7.90 -0.14 -6.77
C LEU A 21 9.36 -0.39 -7.17
N PHE A 22 10.22 -0.74 -6.21
CA PHE A 22 11.67 -0.71 -6.40
C PHE A 22 12.34 -2.08 -6.36
N LEU A 23 11.80 -3.03 -5.61
CA LEU A 23 12.47 -4.33 -5.35
C LEU A 23 11.92 -5.48 -6.20
N GLY A 24 11.19 -5.16 -7.27
CA GLY A 24 10.70 -6.15 -8.23
C GLY A 24 9.41 -6.87 -7.82
N GLY A 25 8.76 -6.46 -6.72
CA GLY A 25 7.50 -7.07 -6.27
C GLY A 25 6.39 -7.00 -7.32
N ALA A 26 6.31 -5.91 -8.10
CA ALA A 26 5.35 -5.81 -9.19
C ALA A 26 5.55 -6.87 -10.29
N ARG A 27 6.79 -7.22 -10.65
CA ARG A 27 7.05 -8.28 -11.64
C ARG A 27 6.78 -9.67 -11.06
N TRP A 28 6.94 -9.83 -9.75
CA TRP A 28 6.63 -11.07 -9.07
C TRP A 28 5.12 -11.32 -8.98
N LEU A 29 4.33 -10.25 -8.82
CA LEU A 29 2.87 -10.33 -8.77
C LEU A 29 2.18 -10.37 -10.14
N GLU A 30 2.84 -9.87 -11.19
CA GLU A 30 2.32 -9.93 -12.57
C GLU A 30 1.97 -11.37 -12.97
N GLY A 31 0.71 -11.60 -13.36
CA GLY A 31 0.20 -12.93 -13.72
C GLY A 31 -0.01 -13.90 -12.55
N SER A 32 0.23 -13.49 -11.31
CA SER A 32 0.00 -14.29 -10.11
C SER A 32 -1.40 -14.09 -9.55
N TRP A 33 -2.08 -15.16 -9.13
CA TRP A 33 -3.41 -15.07 -8.49
C TRP A 33 -3.37 -14.34 -7.14
N LEU A 34 -2.19 -14.18 -6.54
CA LEU A 34 -1.98 -13.45 -5.30
C LEU A 34 -2.40 -11.98 -5.39
N ILE A 35 -2.34 -11.39 -6.59
CA ILE A 35 -2.74 -10.00 -6.77
C ILE A 35 -4.24 -9.77 -6.54
N ALA A 36 -5.06 -10.80 -6.76
CA ALA A 36 -6.49 -10.77 -6.50
C ALA A 36 -6.82 -10.64 -5.01
N PHE A 37 -5.96 -11.18 -4.15
CA PHE A 37 -6.12 -11.10 -2.70
C PHE A 37 -5.55 -9.82 -2.10
N ILE A 38 -4.54 -9.24 -2.77
CA ILE A 38 -3.74 -8.13 -2.22
C ILE A 38 -4.24 -6.77 -2.72
N VAL A 39 -4.75 -6.72 -3.95
CA VAL A 39 -5.11 -5.47 -4.64
C VAL A 39 -6.59 -5.46 -4.95
N ASP A 40 -7.01 -6.26 -5.91
CA ASP A 40 -8.40 -6.45 -6.32
C ASP A 40 -8.47 -7.65 -7.28
N PHE A 41 -9.62 -8.34 -7.34
CA PHE A 41 -9.82 -9.45 -8.28
C PHE A 41 -9.57 -9.03 -9.73
N SER A 42 -9.93 -7.78 -10.08
CA SER A 42 -9.68 -7.18 -11.40
C SER A 42 -8.19 -6.98 -11.72
N ALA A 43 -7.31 -7.10 -10.73
CA ALA A 43 -5.87 -6.88 -10.88
C ALA A 43 -5.12 -8.10 -11.42
N MET A 44 -5.77 -9.26 -11.59
CA MET A 44 -5.14 -10.46 -12.18
C MET A 44 -4.56 -10.22 -13.58
N GLU A 45 -5.17 -9.31 -14.35
CA GLU A 45 -4.75 -8.97 -15.71
C GLU A 45 -3.77 -7.79 -15.76
N TRP A 46 -3.40 -7.22 -14.60
CA TRP A 46 -2.53 -6.05 -14.58
C TRP A 46 -1.09 -6.41 -14.91
N THR A 47 -0.50 -5.60 -15.77
CA THR A 47 0.93 -5.63 -16.04
C THR A 47 1.71 -5.10 -14.84
N ALA A 48 3.01 -5.41 -14.76
CA ALA A 48 3.87 -4.89 -13.69
C ALA A 48 3.82 -3.35 -13.58
N ASP A 49 3.67 -2.64 -14.70
CA ASP A 49 3.57 -1.17 -14.68
C ASP A 49 2.23 -0.68 -14.13
N GLY A 50 1.12 -1.39 -14.39
CA GLY A 50 -0.17 -1.10 -13.75
C GLY A 50 -0.12 -1.30 -12.24
N ILE A 51 0.53 -2.37 -11.79
CA ILE A 51 0.74 -2.66 -10.36
C ILE A 51 1.56 -1.55 -9.69
N ARG A 52 2.63 -1.09 -10.34
CA ARG A 52 3.44 0.02 -9.83
C ARG A 52 2.66 1.33 -9.76
N LEU A 53 1.86 1.64 -10.78
CA LEU A 53 1.04 2.85 -10.78
C LEU A 53 0.06 2.84 -9.60
N PHE A 54 -0.63 1.71 -9.40
CA PHE A 54 -1.52 1.54 -8.25
C PHE A 54 -0.78 1.66 -6.92
N ALA A 55 0.35 0.97 -6.76
CA ALA A 55 1.18 1.03 -5.56
C ALA A 55 1.59 2.47 -5.24
N MET A 56 1.97 3.25 -6.24
CA MET A 56 2.35 4.65 -6.06
C MET A 56 1.15 5.51 -5.59
N LEU A 57 -0.01 5.35 -6.22
CA LEU A 57 -1.23 6.08 -5.85
C LEU A 57 -1.66 5.75 -4.42
N MET A 58 -1.69 4.47 -4.07
CA MET A 58 -2.05 4.01 -2.73
C MET A 58 -1.05 4.51 -1.69
N TRP A 59 0.25 4.46 -1.98
CA TRP A 59 1.27 4.95 -1.05
C TRP A 59 1.18 6.46 -0.82
N ILE A 60 0.82 7.25 -1.84
CA ILE A 60 0.55 8.69 -1.68
C ILE A 60 -0.65 8.92 -0.76
N LEU A 61 -1.77 8.24 -1.02
CA LEU A 61 -2.99 8.36 -0.20
C LEU A 61 -2.71 7.98 1.26
N GLU A 62 -1.97 6.89 1.46
CA GLU A 62 -1.60 6.43 2.79
C GLU A 62 -0.64 7.40 3.49
N THR A 63 0.30 8.00 2.76
CA THR A 63 1.21 9.03 3.31
C THR A 63 0.43 10.26 3.77
N ILE A 64 -0.57 10.69 2.99
CA ILE A 64 -1.46 11.81 3.36
C ILE A 64 -2.25 11.44 4.62
N TRP A 65 -2.87 10.25 4.64
CA TRP A 65 -3.64 9.77 5.80
C TRP A 65 -2.78 9.65 7.06
N PHE A 66 -1.55 9.12 6.93
CA PHE A 66 -0.56 9.07 8.01
C PHE A 66 -0.26 10.47 8.55
N GLY A 67 0.02 11.43 7.65
CA GLY A 67 0.30 12.82 8.00
C GLY A 67 -0.85 13.49 8.76
N ILE A 68 -2.10 13.33 8.29
CA ILE A 68 -3.29 13.83 9.00
C ILE A 68 -3.41 13.17 10.37
N GLY A 69 -3.18 11.85 10.45
CA GLY A 69 -3.22 11.07 11.68
C GLY A 69 -2.22 11.53 12.75
N LEU A 70 -1.13 12.21 12.40
CA LEU A 70 -0.21 12.78 13.40
C LEU A 70 -0.88 13.90 14.21
N PHE A 71 -1.73 14.71 13.58
CA PHE A 71 -2.38 15.87 14.20
C PHE A 71 -3.82 15.60 14.64
N VAL A 72 -4.50 14.65 13.98
CA VAL A 72 -5.92 14.31 14.21
C VAL A 72 -6.00 12.83 14.60
N PRO A 73 -5.96 12.48 15.90
CA PRO A 73 -5.94 11.08 16.35
C PRO A 73 -7.17 10.27 15.93
N GLU A 74 -8.31 10.92 15.67
CA GLU A 74 -9.58 10.31 15.30
C GLU A 74 -9.50 9.61 13.94
N VAL A 75 -8.72 10.16 12.99
CA VAL A 75 -8.61 9.55 11.65
C VAL A 75 -7.78 8.27 11.64
N ARG A 76 -7.03 8.00 12.73
CA ARG A 76 -6.26 6.75 12.89
C ARG A 76 -7.13 5.50 13.04
N PHE A 77 -8.43 5.66 13.19
CA PHE A 77 -9.41 4.58 13.31
C PHE A 77 -10.28 4.42 12.05
N TRP A 78 -10.06 5.25 11.03
CA TRP A 78 -10.79 5.12 9.78
C TRP A 78 -10.24 3.90 9.00
N PRO A 79 -11.08 2.93 8.60
CA PRO A 79 -10.66 1.81 7.76
C PRO A 79 -10.40 2.23 6.31
#